data_AF-A0A101M880-F1
#
_entry.id   AF-A0A101M880-F1
#
_cell.length_a   1.000
_cell.length_b   1.000
_cell.length_c   1.000
_cell.angle_alpha   90.00
_cell.angle_beta   90.00
_cell.angle_gamma   90.00
#
_symmetry.space_group_name_H-M   'P 1'
#
loop_
_entity.id
_entity.type
_entity.pdbx_description
1 polymer ?
#
loop_
_entity_poly.entity_id
_entity_poly.type
_entity_poly.pdbx_seq_one_letter_code
_entity_poly.pdbx_strand_id
1 'polypeptide(L)'
;MIAAAAEGYVAISTGGGHTSDDPADWRLLENGMPDYDTSYSFAIASLGDAAIVGKRLAESAYGSKPKYSYWTGCSQGGRQGLALAQQYPEAYDGLLLLLRPSIGCNFRWEGTGLSLS
;
A
#
# COMPACT_ATOMS: atom_id res chain seq x y z
N MET A 1 6.95 8.13 -0.38
CA MET A 1 6.05 9.14 0.22
C MET A 1 6.48 10.57 -0.12
N ILE A 2 7.65 11.05 0.33
CA ILE A 2 8.10 12.43 0.07
C ILE A 2 8.23 12.72 -1.44
N ALA A 3 8.78 11.79 -2.22
CA ALA A 3 8.89 11.96 -3.68
C ALA A 3 7.53 12.08 -4.38
N ALA A 4 6.56 11.22 -4.03
CA ALA A 4 5.21 11.27 -4.60
C ALA A 4 4.47 12.57 -4.23
N ALA A 5 4.58 13.02 -2.98
CA ALA A 5 3.99 14.29 -2.54
C ALA A 5 4.64 15.50 -3.23
N ALA A 6 5.96 15.48 -3.43
CA ALA A 6 6.68 16.54 -4.14
C ALA A 6 6.30 16.65 -5.63
N GLU A 7 5.81 15.56 -6.22
CA GLU A 7 5.32 15.50 -7.60
C GLU A 7 3.83 15.86 -7.73
N GLY A 8 3.16 16.20 -6.63
CA GLY A 8 1.75 16.58 -6.62
C GLY A 8 0.77 15.41 -6.49
N TYR A 9 1.25 14.20 -6.19
CA TYR A 9 0.39 13.07 -5.86
C TYR A 9 -0.02 13.11 -4.38
N VAL A 10 -1.24 12.64 -4.10
CA VAL A 10 -1.64 12.28 -2.74
C VAL A 10 -1.04 10.92 -2.39
N ALA A 11 -0.17 10.90 -1.38
CA ALA A 11 0.52 9.69 -0.95
C ALA A 11 -0.03 9.21 0.40
N ILE A 12 -0.36 7.92 0.49
CA ILE A 12 -0.90 7.30 1.71
C ILE A 12 -0.11 6.04 2.06
N SER A 13 0.09 5.84 3.36
CA SER A 13 0.71 4.67 3.96
C SER A 13 -0.14 4.18 5.11
N THR A 14 -0.19 2.86 5.30
CA THR A 14 -0.89 2.23 6.43
C THR A 14 0.09 1.35 7.20
N GLY A 15 -0.07 1.32 8.53
CA GLY A 15 0.67 0.41 9.41
C GLY A 15 0.15 -1.03 9.38
N GLY A 16 -0.81 -1.35 8.52
CA GLY A 16 -1.33 -2.72 8.40
C GLY A 16 -2.07 -3.23 9.64
N GLY A 17 -2.59 -2.34 10.48
CA GLY A 17 -3.37 -2.70 11.66
C GLY A 17 -2.55 -2.97 12.93
N HIS A 18 -1.24 -2.70 12.93
CA HIS A 18 -0.37 -2.82 14.10
C HIS A 18 0.50 -1.57 14.30
N THR A 19 1.09 -1.45 15.50
CA THR A 19 1.98 -0.34 15.87
C THR A 19 3.40 -0.79 16.26
N SER A 20 3.64 -2.10 16.38
CA SER A 20 4.95 -2.66 16.68
C SER A 20 5.65 -3.16 15.43
N ASP A 21 6.97 -3.04 15.38
CA ASP A 21 7.82 -3.63 14.35
C ASP A 21 8.11 -5.12 14.63
N ASP A 22 7.93 -5.59 15.87
CA ASP A 22 8.09 -7.00 16.22
C ASP A 22 6.85 -7.79 15.78
N PRO A 23 6.97 -8.75 14.85
CA PRO A 23 5.84 -9.57 14.44
C PRO A 23 5.23 -10.39 15.57
N ALA A 24 5.99 -10.73 16.62
CA ALA A 24 5.45 -11.47 17.76
C ALA A 24 4.40 -10.68 18.54
N ASP A 25 4.52 -9.35 18.58
CA ASP A 25 3.63 -8.47 19.36
C ASP A 25 2.22 -8.37 18.78
N TRP A 26 2.06 -8.65 17.49
CA TRP A 26 0.79 -8.43 16.78
C TRP A 26 0.33 -9.59 15.92
N ARG A 27 1.19 -10.57 15.62
CA ARG A 27 0.78 -11.81 14.92
C ARG A 27 0.32 -12.91 15.87
N LEU A 28 0.54 -12.75 17.18
CA LEU A 28 0.20 -13.76 18.18
C LEU A 28 -0.74 -13.16 19.23
N LEU A 29 -1.73 -13.96 19.63
CA LEU A 29 -2.54 -13.72 20.81
C LEU A 29 -1.70 -14.02 22.07
N GLU A 30 -2.17 -13.55 23.23
CA GLU A 30 -1.48 -13.75 24.53
C GLU A 30 -1.23 -15.24 24.86
N ASN A 31 -2.07 -16.14 24.33
CA ASN A 31 -1.93 -17.59 24.47
C ASN A 31 -0.95 -18.24 23.47
N GLY A 32 -0.25 -17.44 22.67
CA GLY A 32 0.71 -17.89 21.65
C GLY A 32 0.09 -18.42 20.35
N MET A 33 -1.24 -18.37 20.21
CA MET A 33 -1.93 -18.73 18.96
C MET A 33 -1.82 -17.60 17.94
N PRO A 34 -1.84 -17.89 16.63
CA PRO A 34 -1.86 -16.84 15.60
C PRO A 34 -3.09 -15.94 15.71
N ASP A 35 -2.86 -14.63 15.72
CA ASP A 35 -3.90 -13.62 15.52
C ASP A 35 -4.14 -13.47 14.01
N TYR A 36 -5.19 -14.14 13.54
CA TYR A 36 -5.60 -14.12 12.13
C TYR A 36 -6.19 -12.78 11.70
N ASP A 37 -6.84 -12.04 12.59
CA ASP A 37 -7.52 -10.78 12.24
C ASP A 37 -6.51 -9.67 11.99
N THR A 38 -5.53 -9.53 12.89
CA THR A 38 -4.44 -8.56 12.70
C THR A 38 -3.55 -8.96 11.53
N SER A 39 -3.29 -10.26 11.36
CA SER A 39 -2.54 -10.77 10.20
C SER A 39 -3.26 -10.54 8.87
N TYR A 40 -4.59 -10.68 8.84
CA TYR A 40 -5.40 -10.41 7.65
C TYR A 40 -5.47 -8.91 7.33
N SER A 41 -5.61 -8.08 8.37
CA SER A 41 -5.53 -6.62 8.28
C SER A 41 -4.22 -6.17 7.64
N PHE A 42 -3.10 -6.71 8.12
CA PHE A 42 -1.77 -6.44 7.57
C PHE A 42 -1.60 -6.92 6.13
N ALA A 43 -2.15 -8.08 5.82
CA ALA A 43 -2.02 -8.68 4.51
C ALA A 43 -2.81 -7.92 3.44
N ILE A 44 -4.05 -7.50 3.75
CA ILE A 44 -4.93 -6.93 2.73
C ILE A 44 -5.95 -5.91 3.22
N ALA A 45 -6.62 -6.12 4.35
CA ALA A 45 -7.81 -5.30 4.67
C ALA A 45 -7.44 -3.82 4.86
N SER A 46 -6.38 -3.55 5.61
CA SER A 46 -5.90 -2.18 5.84
C SER A 46 -5.42 -1.50 4.56
N LEU A 47 -5.00 -2.26 3.54
CA LEU A 47 -4.58 -1.72 2.25
C LEU A 47 -5.76 -1.30 1.39
N GLY A 48 -6.84 -2.10 1.40
CA GLY A 48 -8.10 -1.75 0.74
C GLY A 48 -8.73 -0.51 1.36
N ASP A 49 -8.78 -0.46 2.70
CA ASP A 49 -9.28 0.71 3.42
C ASP A 49 -8.45 1.97 3.13
N ALA A 50 -7.12 1.84 3.11
CA ALA A 50 -6.23 2.94 2.76
C ALA A 50 -6.50 3.48 1.34
N ALA A 51 -6.81 2.62 0.37
CA ALA A 51 -7.16 3.05 -0.98
C ALA A 51 -8.47 3.84 -1.01
N ILE A 52 -9.50 3.38 -0.28
CA ILE A 52 -10.81 4.05 -0.22
C ILE A 52 -10.69 5.40 0.48
N VAL A 53 -10.11 5.41 1.69
CA VAL A 53 -9.89 6.63 2.48
C VAL A 53 -9.04 7.61 1.68
N GLY A 54 -8.06 7.11 0.95
CA GLY A 54 -7.17 7.94 0.16
C GLY A 54 -7.81 8.64 -1.02
N LYS A 55 -8.62 7.93 -1.79
CA LYS A 55 -9.38 8.53 -2.89
C LYS A 55 -10.34 9.59 -2.36
N ARG A 56 -10.99 9.35 -1.21
CA ARG A 56 -11.89 10.32 -0.54
C ARG A 56 -11.13 11.54 -0.03
N LEU A 57 -9.96 11.35 0.57
CA LEU A 57 -9.13 12.47 1.04
C LEU A 57 -8.63 13.32 -0.12
N ALA A 58 -8.19 12.69 -1.21
CA ALA A 58 -7.80 13.37 -2.43
C ALA A 58 -8.97 14.18 -3.03
N GLU A 59 -10.17 13.58 -3.09
CA GLU A 59 -11.37 14.28 -3.57
C GLU A 59 -11.73 15.48 -2.69
N SER A 60 -11.64 15.34 -1.35
CA SER A 60 -11.91 16.44 -0.43
C SER A 60 -10.85 17.55 -0.50
N ALA A 61 -9.58 17.20 -0.73
CA ALA A 61 -8.49 18.17 -0.78
C ALA A 61 -8.43 18.94 -2.10
N TYR A 62 -8.71 18.27 -3.22
CA TYR A 62 -8.58 18.83 -4.57
C TYR A 62 -9.92 19.09 -5.27
N GLY A 63 -11.05 18.80 -4.63
CA GLY A 63 -12.41 19.03 -5.15
C GLY A 63 -12.80 18.13 -6.33
N SER A 64 -11.99 17.13 -6.66
CA SER A 64 -12.24 16.20 -7.76
C SER A 64 -11.63 14.83 -7.48
N LYS A 65 -12.26 13.77 -7.99
CA LYS A 65 -11.75 12.40 -7.84
C LYS A 65 -10.41 12.24 -8.55
N PRO A 66 -9.46 11.50 -7.97
CA PRO A 66 -8.22 11.17 -8.67
C PRO A 66 -8.53 10.45 -9.98
N LYS A 67 -7.94 10.92 -11.09
CA LYS A 67 -8.13 10.30 -12.42
C LYS A 67 -7.49 8.92 -12.52
N TYR A 68 -6.37 8.74 -11.82
CA TYR A 68 -5.62 7.50 -11.76
C TYR A 68 -5.09 7.29 -10.35
N SER A 69 -4.94 6.03 -9.97
CA SER A 69 -4.45 5.59 -8.68
C SER A 69 -3.41 4.49 -8.85
N TYR A 70 -2.27 4.63 -8.18
CA TYR A 70 -1.13 3.73 -8.36
C TYR A 70 -0.65 3.15 -7.03
N TRP A 71 -0.23 1.88 -7.06
CA TRP A 71 0.46 1.22 -5.95
C TRP A 71 1.92 0.96 -6.32
N THR A 72 2.84 1.25 -5.40
CA THR A 72 4.26 0.92 -5.53
C THR A 72 4.73 0.22 -4.27
N GLY A 73 5.25 -1.00 -4.40
CA GLY A 73 5.69 -1.78 -3.25
C GLY A 73 6.87 -2.70 -3.54
N CYS A 74 7.75 -2.84 -2.55
CA CYS A 74 8.95 -3.67 -2.60
C CYS A 74 8.93 -4.74 -1.51
N SER A 75 9.41 -5.95 -1.82
CA SER A 75 9.37 -7.13 -0.96
C SER A 75 7.97 -7.42 -0.41
N GLN A 76 7.70 -7.12 0.87
CA GLN A 76 6.40 -7.27 1.50
C GLN A 76 5.33 -6.42 0.81
N GLY A 77 5.66 -5.19 0.40
CA GLY A 77 4.78 -4.32 -0.37
C GLY A 77 4.45 -4.87 -1.77
N GLY A 78 5.36 -5.66 -2.35
CA GLY A 78 5.11 -6.36 -3.61
C GLY A 78 4.10 -7.51 -3.45
N ARG A 79 4.20 -8.26 -2.34
CA ARG A 79 3.24 -9.34 -2.01
C ARG A 79 1.85 -8.76 -1.71
N GLN A 80 1.82 -7.68 -0.95
CA GLN A 80 0.62 -6.92 -0.64
C GLN A 80 -0.06 -6.35 -1.90
N GLY A 81 0.72 -5.79 -2.82
CA GLY A 81 0.17 -5.33 -4.09
C GLY A 81 -0.32 -6.47 -5.00
N LEU A 82 0.31 -7.65 -4.96
CA LEU A 82 -0.22 -8.82 -5.67
C LEU A 82 -1.57 -9.27 -5.08
N ALA A 83 -1.71 -9.23 -3.75
CA ALA A 83 -2.98 -9.52 -3.09
C ALA A 83 -4.05 -8.48 -3.40
N LEU A 84 -3.68 -7.19 -3.48
CA LEU A 84 -4.57 -6.10 -3.92
C LEU A 84 -5.07 -6.35 -5.35
N ALA A 85 -4.20 -6.73 -6.28
CA ALA A 85 -4.60 -7.05 -7.65
C ALA A 85 -5.62 -8.20 -7.73
N GLN A 86 -5.55 -9.17 -6.81
CA GLN A 86 -6.44 -10.33 -6.79
C GLN A 86 -7.76 -10.06 -6.07
N GLN A 87 -7.73 -9.37 -4.93
CA GLN A 87 -8.90 -9.19 -4.05
C GLN A 87 -9.59 -7.84 -4.25
N TYR A 88 -8.86 -6.82 -4.70
CA TYR A 88 -9.34 -5.45 -4.87
C TYR A 88 -8.93 -4.88 -6.24
N PRO A 89 -9.45 -5.44 -7.35
CA PRO A 89 -9.04 -5.05 -8.69
C PRO A 89 -9.35 -3.57 -9.02
N GLU A 90 -10.33 -2.96 -8.35
CA GLU A 90 -10.71 -1.55 -8.56
C GLU A 90 -9.99 -0.58 -7.60
N ALA A 91 -9.15 -1.07 -6.69
CA ALA A 91 -8.43 -0.22 -5.75
C ALA A 91 -7.38 0.65 -6.44
N TYR A 92 -6.70 0.13 -7.47
CA TYR A 92 -5.64 0.83 -8.19
C TYR A 92 -5.71 0.55 -9.69
N ASP A 93 -5.47 1.58 -10.50
CA ASP A 93 -5.43 1.49 -11.96
C ASP A 93 -4.09 0.91 -12.45
N GLY A 94 -3.03 1.03 -11.65
CA GLY A 94 -1.72 0.44 -11.93
C GLY A 94 -1.00 0.00 -10.65
N LEU A 95 -0.41 -1.20 -10.69
CA LEU A 95 0.37 -1.75 -9.59
C LEU A 95 1.79 -2.07 -10.04
N LEU A 96 2.77 -1.49 -9.35
CA LEU A 96 4.18 -1.79 -9.51
C LEU A 96 4.67 -2.62 -8.33
N LEU A 97 5.03 -3.86 -8.62
CA LEU A 97 5.34 -4.87 -7.61
C LEU A 97 6.77 -5.36 -7.80
N LEU A 98 7.64 -5.09 -6.82
CA LEU A 98 8.94 -5.74 -6.75
C LEU A 98 8.92 -6.77 -5.62
N LEU A 99 8.92 -8.05 -5.97
CA LEU A 99 8.86 -9.15 -4.98
C LEU A 99 10.24 -9.52 -4.42
N ARG A 100 11.33 -8.94 -4.95
CA ARG A 100 12.71 -9.30 -4.60
C ARG A 100 13.37 -8.22 -3.72
N PRO A 101 13.95 -8.59 -2.57
CA PRO A 101 14.60 -7.64 -1.66
C PRO A 101 15.96 -7.09 -2.14
N SER A 102 16.45 -7.50 -3.31
CA SER A 102 17.85 -7.28 -3.73
C SER A 102 18.05 -6.21 -4.82
N ILE A 103 16.98 -5.71 -5.41
CA ILE A 103 17.02 -4.66 -6.45
C ILE A 103 16.46 -3.38 -5.81
N GLY A 104 17.15 -2.25 -5.99
CA GLY A 104 16.78 -0.98 -5.37
C GLY A 104 15.30 -0.63 -5.57
N CYS A 105 14.61 -0.29 -4.49
CA CYS A 105 13.16 -0.01 -4.49
C CYS A 105 12.83 1.45 -4.90
N ASN A 106 13.65 2.06 -5.77
CA ASN A 106 13.49 3.45 -6.20
C ASN A 106 12.76 3.50 -7.53
N PHE A 107 11.42 3.46 -7.46
CA PHE A 107 10.55 3.57 -8.62
C PHE A 107 9.79 4.88 -8.59
N ARG A 108 9.64 5.50 -9.76
CA ARG A 108 8.88 6.73 -9.93
C ARG A 108 7.85 6.57 -11.05
N TRP A 109 6.65 7.08 -10.78
CA TRP A 109 5.61 7.23 -11.78
C TRP A 109 5.72 8.62 -12.41
N GLU A 110 6.22 8.68 -13.64
CA GLU A 110 6.28 9.90 -14.43
C GLU A 110 5.07 9.95 -15.37
N GLY A 111 4.05 10.73 -14.99
CA GLY A 111 2.77 10.74 -15.71
C GLY A 111 2.07 9.38 -15.62
N THR A 112 1.82 8.72 -16.77
CA THR A 112 1.28 7.34 -16.84
C THR A 112 2.36 6.28 -17.07
N GLY A 113 3.64 6.66 -17.07
CA GLY A 113 4.78 5.80 -17.39
C GLY A 113 5.68 5.53 -16.18
N LEU A 114 6.53 4.50 -16.32
CA LEU A 114 7.46 4.06 -15.28
C LEU A 114 8.89 4.52 -15.59
N SER A 115 9.56 5.16 -14.63
CA SER A 115 11.01 5.41 -14.68
C SER A 115 11.74 4.77 -13.51
N LEU A 116 12.96 4.29 -13.78
CA LEU A 116 13.92 3.83 -12.77
C LEU A 116 14.84 4.99 -12.43
N SER A 117 14.97 5.34 -11.15
CA SER A 117 15.89 6.39 -10.67
C SER A 117 17.12 5.80 -10.00
#